data_AF-L8MUJ6-F1
#
_entry.id   AF-L8MUJ6-F1
#
_cell.length_a   1.000
_cell.length_b   1.000
_cell.length_c   1.000
_cell.angle_alpha   90.00
_cell.angle_beta   90.00
_cell.angle_gamma   90.00
#
_symmetry.space_group_name_H-M   'P 1'
#
loop_
_entity.id
_entity.type
_entity.pdbx_description
1 polymer ?
#
loop_
_entity_poly.entity_id
_entity_poly.type
_entity_poly.pdbx_seq_one_letter_code
_entity_poly.pdbx_strand_id
1 'polypeptide(L)'
;MKKSTLDQATFINVDMQEINLSTASLVQLCFLGGSLAKVNLNKANLVGSTLDIRRIEEVDFSSTFIEETTLNNIDLKTLIVSNKIIHNYIFDGLYS
;
A
#
# COMPACT_ATOMS: atom_id res chain seq x y z
N MET A 1 1.26 -10.39 -14.53
CA MET A 1 2.67 -9.96 -14.68
C MET A 1 3.38 -10.30 -13.37
N LYS A 2 4.45 -11.10 -13.36
CA LYS A 2 5.18 -11.43 -12.12
C LYS A 2 6.59 -10.89 -12.27
N LYS A 3 6.97 -9.98 -11.35
CA LYS A 3 8.18 -9.14 -11.38
C LYS A 3 8.06 -7.88 -12.26
N SER A 4 7.34 -6.90 -11.75
CA SER A 4 7.36 -5.50 -12.22
C SER A 4 8.23 -4.67 -11.29
N THR A 5 9.01 -3.74 -11.86
CA THR A 5 9.74 -2.72 -11.11
C THR A 5 9.04 -1.38 -11.34
N LEU A 6 8.49 -0.80 -10.28
CA LEU A 6 7.81 0.49 -10.25
C LEU A 6 8.42 1.38 -9.15
N ASP A 7 9.72 1.18 -8.88
CA ASP A 7 10.44 1.97 -7.87
C ASP A 7 10.37 3.45 -8.23
N GLN A 8 10.15 4.30 -7.23
CA GLN A 8 10.02 5.76 -7.36
C GLN A 8 8.89 6.22 -8.30
N ALA A 9 8.01 5.32 -8.74
CA ALA A 9 6.86 5.71 -9.55
C ALA A 9 5.88 6.54 -8.72
N THR A 10 5.18 7.44 -9.40
CA THR A 10 4.11 8.24 -8.81
C THR A 10 2.79 7.88 -9.46
N PHE A 11 1.84 7.40 -8.65
CA PHE A 11 0.46 7.15 -9.05
C PHE A 11 -0.46 8.12 -8.32
N ILE A 12 -1.28 8.84 -9.08
CA ILE A 12 -2.23 9.82 -8.53
C ILE A 12 -3.63 9.44 -8.98
N ASN A 13 -4.53 9.23 -8.03
CA ASN A 13 -5.94 8.86 -8.26
C ASN A 13 -6.12 7.64 -9.18
N VAL A 14 -5.23 6.65 -9.06
CA VAL A 14 -5.29 5.41 -9.85
C VAL A 14 -6.14 4.36 -9.13
N ASP A 15 -6.94 3.62 -9.90
CA ASP A 15 -7.60 2.41 -9.43
C ASP A 15 -6.74 1.19 -9.77
N MET A 16 -6.28 0.48 -8.73
CA MET A 16 -5.50 -0.74 -8.87
C MET A 16 -6.33 -2.00 -8.60
N GLN A 17 -7.66 -1.92 -8.66
CA GLN A 17 -8.53 -3.05 -8.35
C GLN A 17 -8.10 -4.36 -9.03
N GLU A 18 -7.95 -5.42 -8.24
CA GLU A 18 -7.61 -6.79 -8.67
C GLU A 18 -6.25 -6.93 -9.41
N ILE A 19 -5.38 -5.92 -9.35
CA ILE A 19 -4.03 -6.02 -9.93
C ILE A 19 -3.17 -6.99 -9.13
N ASN A 20 -2.42 -7.82 -9.85
CA ASN A 20 -1.41 -8.68 -9.27
C ASN A 20 -0.02 -8.03 -9.32
N LEU A 21 0.43 -7.53 -8.17
CA LEU A 21 1.78 -6.98 -7.93
C LEU A 21 2.63 -7.92 -7.07
N SER A 22 2.28 -9.22 -7.00
CA SER A 22 3.08 -10.17 -6.23
C SER A 22 4.53 -10.16 -6.70
N THR A 23 5.46 -10.14 -5.74
CA THR A 23 6.92 -10.05 -5.97
C THR A 23 7.41 -8.79 -6.71
N ALA A 24 6.57 -7.75 -6.86
CA ALA A 24 6.98 -6.49 -7.48
C ALA A 24 7.93 -5.69 -6.58
N SER A 25 8.82 -4.92 -7.21
CA SER A 25 9.58 -3.86 -6.54
C SER A 25 8.81 -2.55 -6.68
N LEU A 26 8.44 -1.97 -5.55
CA LEU A 26 7.69 -0.73 -5.39
C LEU A 26 8.45 0.20 -4.43
N VAL A 27 9.77 0.16 -4.41
CA VAL A 27 10.60 0.90 -3.45
C VAL A 27 10.41 2.39 -3.67
N GLN A 28 10.19 3.15 -2.58
CA GLN A 28 9.94 4.60 -2.64
C GLN A 28 8.77 4.99 -3.57
N LEU A 29 7.78 4.11 -3.72
CA LEU A 29 6.57 4.39 -4.49
C LEU A 29 5.80 5.56 -3.84
N CYS A 30 5.29 6.47 -4.65
CA CYS A 30 4.34 7.50 -4.22
C CYS A 30 2.95 7.18 -4.77
N PHE A 31 2.04 6.70 -3.93
CA PHE A 31 0.67 6.40 -4.29
C PHE A 31 -0.28 7.36 -3.57
N LEU A 32 -0.95 8.24 -4.31
CA LEU A 32 -1.74 9.33 -3.76
C LEU A 32 -3.20 9.28 -4.23
N GLY A 33 -4.14 9.20 -3.29
CA GLY A 33 -5.57 9.36 -3.56
C GLY A 33 -6.24 8.19 -4.32
N GLY A 34 -5.58 7.03 -4.42
CA GLY A 34 -6.06 5.90 -5.22
C GLY A 34 -6.82 4.82 -4.45
N SER A 35 -7.15 3.74 -5.16
CA SER A 35 -7.85 2.55 -4.65
C SER A 35 -6.97 1.31 -4.74
N LEU A 36 -6.80 0.61 -3.61
CA LEU A 36 -6.19 -0.71 -3.51
C LEU A 36 -7.27 -1.71 -3.08
N ALA A 37 -8.14 -2.13 -4.01
CA ALA A 37 -9.14 -3.16 -3.76
C ALA A 37 -8.64 -4.50 -4.33
N LYS A 38 -8.58 -5.56 -3.51
CA LYS A 38 -8.19 -6.92 -3.93
C LYS A 38 -6.82 -7.01 -4.62
N VAL A 39 -5.93 -6.07 -4.32
CA VAL A 39 -4.58 -6.05 -4.89
C VAL A 39 -3.75 -7.17 -4.27
N ASN A 40 -3.11 -7.97 -5.11
CA ASN A 40 -2.18 -8.98 -4.60
C ASN A 40 -0.78 -8.37 -4.43
N LEU A 41 -0.40 -8.09 -3.19
CA LEU A 41 0.93 -7.57 -2.80
C LEU A 41 1.85 -8.65 -2.20
N ASN A 42 1.53 -9.94 -2.37
CA ASN A 42 2.31 -11.02 -1.76
C ASN A 42 3.80 -10.91 -2.14
N LYS A 43 4.68 -10.76 -1.14
CA LYS A 43 6.14 -10.59 -1.30
C LYS A 43 6.55 -9.36 -2.12
N ALA A 44 5.67 -8.37 -2.29
CA ALA A 44 6.04 -7.08 -2.88
C ALA A 44 6.92 -6.27 -1.92
N ASN A 45 7.77 -5.42 -2.47
CA ASN A 45 8.67 -4.56 -1.71
C ASN A 45 8.22 -3.10 -1.79
N LEU A 46 7.65 -2.58 -0.69
CA LEU A 46 7.19 -1.20 -0.53
C LEU A 46 8.15 -0.34 0.31
N VAL A 47 9.40 -0.78 0.54
CA VAL A 47 10.33 -0.06 1.42
C VAL A 47 10.44 1.43 1.07
N GLY A 48 10.28 2.29 2.07
CA GLY A 48 10.32 3.75 1.92
C GLY A 48 9.16 4.39 1.14
N SER A 49 8.11 3.63 0.82
CA SER A 49 6.98 4.14 0.03
C SER A 49 6.03 5.01 0.86
N THR A 50 5.30 5.88 0.17
CA THR A 50 4.18 6.64 0.74
C THR A 50 2.89 6.21 0.06
N LEU A 51 1.96 5.65 0.84
CA LEU A 51 0.64 5.26 0.38
C LEU A 51 -0.41 6.13 1.09
N ASP A 52 -0.96 7.09 0.36
CA ASP A 52 -2.17 7.82 0.73
C ASP A 52 -3.35 7.20 -0.03
N ILE A 53 -4.07 6.33 0.67
CA ILE A 53 -5.07 5.44 0.07
C ILE A 53 -6.46 5.94 0.45
N ARG A 54 -7.31 6.20 -0.57
CA ARG A 54 -8.72 6.57 -0.34
C ARG A 54 -9.63 5.37 -0.13
N ARG A 55 -9.26 4.21 -0.69
CA ARG A 55 -10.01 2.96 -0.55
C ARG A 55 -9.05 1.78 -0.46
N ILE A 56 -9.18 1.02 0.60
CA ILE A 56 -8.51 -0.27 0.78
C ILE A 56 -9.56 -1.34 1.07
N GLU A 57 -9.50 -2.45 0.36
CA GLU A 57 -10.47 -3.54 0.53
C GLU A 57 -9.77 -4.86 0.19
N GLU A 58 -9.87 -5.86 1.07
CA GLU A 58 -9.32 -7.21 0.82
C GLU A 58 -7.83 -7.22 0.39
N VAL A 59 -7.00 -6.34 0.97
CA VAL A 59 -5.55 -6.32 0.73
C VAL A 59 -4.80 -6.88 1.93
N ASP A 60 -3.98 -7.90 1.67
CA ASP A 60 -3.12 -8.53 2.67
C ASP A 60 -1.68 -8.03 2.57
N PHE A 61 -1.21 -7.30 3.60
CA PHE A 61 0.17 -6.85 3.74
C PHE A 61 1.05 -7.79 4.58
N SER A 62 0.52 -8.94 5.05
CA SER A 62 1.19 -9.91 5.92
C SER A 62 2.58 -10.32 5.43
N SER A 63 2.70 -10.48 4.11
CA SER A 63 3.88 -10.99 3.41
C SER A 63 4.60 -9.91 2.59
N THR A 64 4.26 -8.63 2.81
CA THR A 64 4.79 -7.48 2.05
C THR A 64 5.92 -6.82 2.84
N PHE A 65 7.03 -6.45 2.19
CA PHE A 65 8.10 -5.67 2.84
C PHE A 65 7.63 -4.21 2.92
N ILE A 66 7.49 -3.69 4.14
CA ILE A 66 6.89 -2.36 4.42
C ILE A 66 7.75 -1.53 5.38
N GLU A 67 9.03 -1.87 5.50
CA GLU A 67 9.99 -1.11 6.30
C GLU A 67 10.04 0.34 5.78
N GLU A 68 9.96 1.31 6.69
CA GLU A 68 9.91 2.75 6.33
C GLU A 68 8.72 3.16 5.43
N THR A 69 7.69 2.32 5.29
CA THR A 69 6.47 2.68 4.54
C THR A 69 5.58 3.58 5.38
N THR A 70 5.10 4.66 4.78
CA THR A 70 4.09 5.55 5.36
C THR A 70 2.71 5.19 4.81
N LEU A 71 1.74 4.98 5.69
CA LEU A 71 0.35 4.67 5.36
C LEU A 71 -0.54 5.81 5.89
N ASN A 72 -1.18 6.55 4.99
CA ASN A 72 -2.08 7.66 5.30
C ASN A 72 -3.52 7.31 4.89
N ASN A 73 -4.49 7.81 5.65
CA ASN A 73 -5.93 7.70 5.36
C ASN A 73 -6.47 6.25 5.24
N ILE A 74 -5.81 5.27 5.88
CA ILE A 74 -6.25 3.86 5.89
C ILE A 74 -7.09 3.57 7.14
N ASP A 75 -8.26 2.94 6.97
CA ASP A 75 -8.99 2.39 8.12
C ASP A 75 -8.25 1.17 8.71
N LEU A 76 -7.61 1.38 9.86
CA LEU A 76 -6.87 0.37 10.61
C LEU A 76 -7.70 -0.87 10.99
N LYS A 77 -9.03 -0.77 11.05
CA LYS A 77 -9.89 -1.94 11.34
C LYS A 77 -9.89 -2.95 10.19
N THR A 78 -9.61 -2.48 8.98
CA THR A 78 -9.63 -3.28 7.76
C THR A 78 -8.23 -3.73 7.33
N LEU A 79 -7.19 -3.15 7.93
CA LEU A 79 -5.81 -3.40 7.56
C LEU A 79 -5.30 -4.73 8.13
N ILE A 80 -4.96 -5.67 7.24
CA ILE A 80 -4.34 -6.95 7.60
C ILE A 80 -2.81 -6.80 7.48
N VAL A 81 -2.13 -6.73 8.63
CA VAL A 81 -0.67 -6.71 8.75
C VAL A 81 -0.20 -7.71 9.81
N SER A 82 0.91 -8.40 9.55
CA SER A 82 1.47 -9.39 10.49
C SER A 82 2.46 -8.74 11.46
N ASN A 83 2.13 -8.50 12.73
CA ASN A 83 3.06 -8.05 13.80
C ASN A 83 4.08 -6.96 13.40
N LYS A 84 3.82 -6.20 12.33
CA LYS A 84 4.72 -5.20 11.76
C LYS A 84 4.34 -3.86 12.33
N ILE A 85 5.32 -3.18 12.92
CA ILE A 85 5.16 -1.83 13.43
C ILE A 85 5.20 -0.89 12.22
N ILE A 86 4.09 -0.22 11.94
CA ILE A 86 4.03 0.85 10.93
C ILE A 86 4.55 2.12 11.61
N HIS A 87 5.69 2.63 11.15
CA HIS A 87 6.45 3.65 11.88
C HIS A 87 5.85 5.06 11.83
N ASN A 88 5.03 5.38 10.83
CA ASN A 88 4.36 6.67 10.70
C ASN A 88 2.95 6.46 10.15
N TYR A 89 1.97 6.53 11.05
CA TYR A 89 0.56 6.55 10.71
C TYR A 89 0.01 7.92 11.13
N ILE A 90 -0.45 8.71 10.17
CA ILE A 90 -1.16 9.97 10.44
C ILE A 90 -2.66 9.65 10.40
N PHE A 91 -3.30 9.63 11.58
CA PHE A 91 -4.77 9.62 11.67
C PHE A 91 -5.24 11.05 11.38
N ASP A 92 -5.45 11.42 10.12
CA ASP A 92 -6.14 12.67 9.81
C ASP A 92 -7.65 12.39 9.91
N GLY A 93 -8.16 12.44 11.15
CA GLY A 93 -9.54 12.15 11.48
C GLY A 93 -10.47 13.24 10.95
N LEU A 94 -10.99 13.06 9.73
CA LEU A 94 -12.07 13.84 9.11
C LEU A 94 -12.67 12.93 7.99
N TYR A 95 -13.90 12.42 8.01
CA TYR A 95 -15.21 12.90 8.46
C TYR A 95 -16.19 11.73 8.70
N SER A 96 -17.12 11.97 9.65
CA SER A 96 -18.46 11.37 9.88
C SER A 96 -18.63 9.85 9.90
#